data_AF-A0A813K7S2-F1
#
_entry.id   AF-A0A813K7S2-F1
#
_cell.length_a   1.000
_cell.length_b   1.000
_cell.length_c   1.000
_cell.angle_alpha   90.00
_cell.angle_beta   90.00
_cell.angle_gamma   90.00
#
_symmetry.space_group_name_H-M   'P 1'
#
loop_
_entity.id
_entity.type
_entity.pdbx_description
1 polymer ?
#
loop_
_entity_poly.entity_id
_entity_poly.type
_entity_poly.pdbx_seq_one_letter_code
_entity_poly.pdbx_strand_id
1 'polypeptide(L)'
;AFIVFWWTTLAYFIADIIFVVVFPHCVRSPTVILQHHVATLGYICIPKARPEYGWLMGACMMVEVNTWFLIARRYFNQRGEIMFNTGVSLMTSLRLLIVSTCFYISWFVIRLIVYPGLLVTVLKEWQKESQRVGTWVNLLAVTPVMQCIFIFLNVKWTIDLARSKMKGRGASKGL
;
A
#
# COMPACT_ATOMS: atom_id res chain seq x y z
N ALA A 1 5.65 12.83 18.54
CA ALA A 1 5.90 11.89 17.42
C ALA A 1 4.65 11.69 16.56
N PHE A 2 3.54 11.16 17.09
CA PHE A 2 2.34 10.82 16.30
C PHE A 2 1.75 11.99 15.48
N ILE A 3 1.58 13.18 16.07
CA ILE A 3 0.99 14.32 15.35
C ILE A 3 1.83 14.75 14.14
N VAL A 4 3.16 14.76 14.28
CA VAL A 4 4.08 15.05 13.18
C VAL A 4 3.93 13.97 12.10
N PHE A 5 3.95 12.69 12.49
CA PHE A 5 3.75 11.58 11.57
C PHE A 5 2.42 11.71 10.81
N TRP A 6 1.32 12.03 11.50
CA TRP A 6 0.02 12.23 10.90
C TRP A 6 -0.01 13.37 9.88
N TRP A 7 0.51 14.55 10.24
CA TRP A 7 0.55 15.69 9.31
C TRP A 7 1.44 15.40 8.09
N THR A 8 2.56 14.73 8.29
CA THR A 8 3.43 14.29 7.19
C THR A 8 2.70 13.32 6.26
N THR A 9 1.99 12.33 6.81
CA THR A 9 1.20 11.39 6.00
C THR A 9 0.05 12.07 5.26
N LEU A 10 -0.65 13.01 5.90
CA LEU A 10 -1.70 13.78 5.26
C LEU A 10 -1.14 14.60 4.08
N ALA A 11 -0.07 15.35 4.30
CA ALA A 11 0.57 16.17 3.27
C ALA A 11 1.07 15.29 2.12
N TYR A 12 1.65 14.12 2.42
CA TYR A 12 2.07 13.14 1.44
C TYR A 12 0.91 12.69 0.55
N PHE A 13 -0.21 12.24 1.12
CA PHE A 13 -1.34 11.77 0.31
C PHE A 13 -2.02 12.88 -0.48
N ILE A 14 -2.07 14.11 0.04
CA ILE A 14 -2.57 15.26 -0.71
C ILE A 14 -1.66 15.52 -1.93
N ALA A 15 -0.35 15.54 -1.73
CA ALA A 15 0.61 15.73 -2.82
C ALA A 15 0.51 14.62 -3.87
N ASP A 16 0.35 13.36 -3.43
CA ASP A 16 0.23 12.20 -4.33
C ASP A 16 -1.07 12.24 -5.14
N ILE A 17 -2.20 12.61 -4.52
CA ILE A 17 -3.46 12.86 -5.22
C ILE A 17 -3.29 13.94 -6.29
N ILE A 18 -2.71 15.10 -5.94
CA ILE A 18 -2.46 16.19 -6.90
C ILE A 18 -1.58 15.68 -8.04
N PHE A 19 -0.52 14.94 -7.72
CA PHE A 19 0.39 14.40 -8.72
C PHE A 19 -0.31 13.44 -9.69
N VAL A 20 -1.14 12.51 -9.20
CA VAL A 20 -1.90 11.57 -10.04
C VAL A 20 -2.97 12.28 -10.86
N VAL A 21 -3.60 13.32 -10.34
CA VAL A 21 -4.59 14.14 -11.09
C VAL A 21 -3.90 14.89 -12.24
N VAL A 22 -2.72 15.48 -12.00
CA VAL A 22 -1.98 16.23 -13.02
C VAL A 22 -1.34 15.29 -14.05
N PHE A 23 -0.87 14.12 -13.61
CA PHE A 23 -0.15 13.17 -14.47
C PHE A 23 -0.80 11.77 -14.44
N PRO A 24 -2.03 11.58 -14.96
CA PRO A 24 -2.79 10.33 -14.81
C PRO A 24 -2.13 9.10 -15.46
N HIS A 25 -1.18 9.31 -16.38
CA HIS A 25 -0.42 8.24 -17.04
C HIS A 25 0.76 7.69 -16.20
N CYS A 26 1.08 8.30 -15.06
CA CYS A 26 2.14 7.84 -14.17
C CYS A 26 1.83 6.49 -13.51
N VAL A 27 0.55 6.13 -13.47
CA VAL A 27 0.01 4.88 -12.90
C VAL A 27 -0.89 4.18 -13.90
N ARG A 28 -1.14 2.88 -13.70
CA ARG A 28 -1.93 2.09 -14.65
C ARG A 28 -3.42 2.36 -14.55
N SER A 29 -3.91 2.64 -13.33
CA SER A 29 -5.32 2.87 -13.06
C SER A 29 -5.51 4.07 -12.13
N PRO A 30 -5.46 5.30 -12.69
CA PRO A 30 -5.49 6.53 -11.88
C PRO A 30 -6.76 6.63 -11.04
N THR A 31 -7.94 6.28 -11.58
CA THR A 31 -9.20 6.33 -10.84
C THR A 31 -9.21 5.43 -9.61
N VAL A 32 -8.72 4.20 -9.72
CA VAL A 32 -8.66 3.25 -8.59
C VAL A 32 -7.71 3.76 -7.50
N ILE A 33 -6.59 4.36 -7.90
CA ILE A 33 -5.59 4.92 -6.99
C ILE A 33 -6.14 6.16 -6.28
N LEU A 34 -6.81 7.06 -6.99
CA LEU A 34 -7.46 8.23 -6.38
C LEU A 34 -8.54 7.81 -5.36
N GLN A 35 -9.39 6.84 -5.71
CA GLN A 35 -10.38 6.28 -4.78
C GLN A 35 -9.72 5.67 -3.55
N HIS A 36 -8.62 4.93 -3.75
CA HIS A 36 -7.83 4.37 -2.66
C HIS A 36 -7.28 5.48 -1.74
N HIS A 37 -6.67 6.54 -2.27
CA HIS A 37 -6.16 7.64 -1.45
C HIS A 37 -7.26 8.38 -0.70
N VAL A 38 -8.42 8.62 -1.32
CA VAL A 38 -9.58 9.20 -0.62
C VAL A 38 -10.02 8.32 0.54
N ALA A 39 -10.10 7.00 0.33
CA ALA A 39 -10.42 6.06 1.40
C ALA A 39 -9.35 6.07 2.51
N THR A 40 -8.06 6.12 2.14
CA THR A 40 -6.95 6.19 3.09
C THR A 40 -6.97 7.49 3.89
N LEU A 41 -7.27 8.64 3.26
CA LEU A 41 -7.45 9.92 3.94
C LEU A 41 -8.58 9.86 4.98
N GLY A 42 -9.73 9.26 4.62
CA GLY A 42 -10.80 9.00 5.57
C GLY A 42 -10.35 8.08 6.72
N TYR A 43 -9.55 7.07 6.41
CA TYR A 43 -9.10 6.09 7.40
C TYR A 43 -8.11 6.70 8.41
N ILE A 44 -7.18 7.56 7.99
CA ILE A 44 -6.22 8.22 8.89
C ILE A 44 -6.88 9.29 9.79
N CYS A 45 -8.10 9.72 9.50
CA CYS A 45 -8.85 10.58 10.42
C CYS A 45 -9.23 9.87 11.73
N ILE A 46 -9.33 8.53 11.73
CA ILE A 46 -9.64 7.75 12.93
C ILE A 46 -8.55 7.87 14.00
N PRO A 47 -7.27 7.55 13.73
CA PRO A 47 -6.21 7.74 14.71
C PRO A 47 -5.98 9.21 15.05
N LYS A 48 -6.41 10.18 14.22
CA LYS A 48 -6.41 11.60 14.59
C LYS A 48 -7.46 11.92 15.67
N ALA A 49 -8.66 11.36 15.53
CA ALA A 49 -9.75 11.50 16.50
C ALA A 49 -9.53 10.65 17.77
N ARG A 50 -8.80 9.53 17.63
CA ARG A 50 -8.49 8.56 18.68
C ARG A 50 -6.98 8.20 18.63
N PRO A 51 -6.10 9.06 19.17
CA PRO A 51 -4.64 8.89 19.12
C PRO A 51 -4.11 7.57 19.67
N GLU A 52 -4.87 6.89 20.53
CA GLU A 52 -4.57 5.54 21.03
C GLU A 52 -4.42 4.51 19.90
N TYR A 53 -5.05 4.73 18.74
CA TYR A 53 -4.91 3.89 17.55
C TYR A 53 -3.83 4.38 16.58
N GLY A 54 -2.96 5.31 17.00
CA GLY A 54 -1.87 5.82 16.16
C GLY A 54 -0.90 4.74 15.67
N TRP A 55 -0.74 3.65 16.43
CA TRP A 55 0.07 2.50 16.01
C TRP A 55 -0.51 1.77 14.79
N LEU A 56 -1.85 1.71 14.67
CA LEU A 56 -2.54 1.09 13.54
C LEU A 56 -2.26 1.85 12.25
N MET A 57 -2.19 3.18 12.33
CA MET A 57 -1.75 4.02 11.22
C MET A 57 -0.34 3.64 10.77
N GLY A 58 0.61 3.54 11.71
CA GLY A 58 1.99 3.14 11.40
C GLY A 58 2.06 1.78 10.73
N ALA A 59 1.30 0.81 11.21
CA ALA A 59 1.24 -0.54 10.63
C ALA A 59 0.65 -0.53 9.21
N CYS A 60 -0.44 0.21 8.97
CA CYS A 60 -1.01 0.37 7.63
C CYS A 60 -0.04 1.07 6.67
N MET A 61 0.69 2.09 7.14
CA MET A 61 1.65 2.84 6.34
C MET A 61 2.88 2.03 5.90
N MET A 62 3.09 0.82 6.44
CA MET A 62 4.13 -0.09 5.92
C MET A 62 3.92 -0.43 4.44
N VAL A 63 2.68 -0.34 3.92
CA VAL A 63 2.41 -0.53 2.49
C VAL A 63 3.22 0.42 1.60
N GLU A 64 3.56 1.62 2.09
CA GLU A 64 4.36 2.58 1.34
C GLU A 64 5.80 2.09 1.13
N VAL A 65 6.34 1.26 2.04
CA VAL A 65 7.65 0.62 1.82
C VAL A 65 7.62 -0.27 0.57
N ASN A 66 6.51 -0.99 0.37
CA ASN A 66 6.31 -1.76 -0.85
C ASN A 66 6.19 -0.87 -2.09
N THR A 67 5.49 0.27 -1.99
CA THR A 67 5.41 1.29 -3.04
C THR A 67 6.78 1.86 -3.38
N TRP A 68 7.64 2.16 -2.40
CA TRP A 68 9.00 2.65 -2.64
C TRP A 68 9.84 1.64 -3.40
N PHE A 69 9.80 0.36 -3.04
CA PHE A 69 10.51 -0.69 -3.79
C PHE A 69 9.96 -0.87 -5.20
N LEU A 70 8.65 -0.72 -5.40
CA LEU A 70 8.04 -0.73 -6.72
C LEU A 70 8.55 0.43 -7.59
N ILE A 71 8.56 1.66 -7.06
CA ILE A 71 9.06 2.85 -7.76
C ILE A 71 10.54 2.68 -8.07
N ALA A 72 11.36 2.28 -7.09
CA ALA A 72 12.78 2.01 -7.27
C ALA A 72 13.01 0.97 -8.37
N ARG A 73 12.23 -0.12 -8.38
CA ARG A 73 12.32 -1.16 -9.42
C ARG A 73 12.01 -0.61 -10.81
N ARG A 74 11.01 0.27 -10.95
CA ARG A 74 10.68 0.93 -12.22
C ARG A 74 11.77 1.90 -12.66
N TYR A 75 12.27 2.70 -11.72
CA TYR A 75 13.32 3.68 -11.97
C TYR A 75 14.62 3.02 -12.43
N PHE A 76 15.05 1.95 -11.77
CA PHE A 76 16.27 1.23 -12.16
C PHE A 76 16.10 0.32 -13.37
N ASN A 77 14.87 -0.02 -13.77
CA ASN A 77 14.59 -0.88 -14.93
C ASN A 77 13.78 -0.18 -16.03
N GLN A 78 14.11 1.08 -16.34
CA GLN A 78 13.42 1.85 -17.39
C GLN A 78 13.55 1.22 -18.78
N ARG A 79 14.70 0.60 -19.08
CA ARG A 79 15.00 -0.02 -20.38
C ARG A 79 14.46 -1.45 -20.52
N GLY A 80 13.86 -2.01 -19.47
CA GLY A 80 13.39 -3.39 -19.49
C GLY A 80 14.52 -4.42 -19.61
N GLU A 81 15.70 -4.10 -19.07
CA GLU A 81 16.88 -4.95 -19.12
C GLU A 81 16.60 -6.28 -18.42
N ILE A 82 17.08 -7.36 -19.04
CA ILE A 82 17.01 -8.71 -18.48
C ILE A 82 18.29 -8.92 -17.68
N MET A 83 18.13 -9.21 -16.39
CA MET A 83 19.25 -9.45 -15.47
C MET A 83 20.13 -10.59 -16.01
N PHE A 84 21.45 -10.41 -15.92
CA PHE A 84 22.46 -11.38 -16.35
C PHE A 84 22.45 -11.71 -17.85
N ASN A 85 21.87 -10.84 -18.68
CA ASN A 85 21.94 -10.97 -20.14
C ASN A 85 23.20 -10.31 -20.72
N THR A 86 23.56 -10.68 -21.95
CA THR A 86 24.69 -10.07 -22.67
C THR A 86 24.46 -8.56 -22.83
N GLY A 87 25.51 -7.77 -22.56
CA GLY A 87 25.45 -6.30 -22.63
C GLY A 87 24.94 -5.59 -21.37
N VAL A 88 24.46 -6.31 -20.34
CA VAL A 88 24.08 -5.72 -19.05
C VAL A 88 25.20 -5.91 -18.03
N SER A 89 25.66 -4.82 -17.41
CA SER A 89 26.73 -4.90 -16.39
C SER A 89 26.29 -5.68 -15.15
N LEU A 90 27.24 -6.37 -14.50
CA LEU A 90 26.99 -7.16 -13.29
C LEU A 90 26.35 -6.30 -12.18
N MET A 91 26.86 -5.08 -11.96
CA MET A 91 26.33 -4.17 -10.95
C MET A 91 24.87 -3.79 -11.20
N THR A 92 24.49 -3.60 -12.47
CA THR A 92 23.10 -3.31 -12.85
C THR A 92 22.20 -4.51 -12.57
N SER A 93 22.66 -5.72 -12.92
CA SER A 93 21.94 -6.96 -12.66
C SER A 93 21.74 -7.21 -11.16
N LEU A 94 22.78 -7.01 -10.34
CA LEU A 94 22.71 -7.17 -8.89
C LEU A 94 21.76 -6.15 -8.24
N ARG A 95 21.82 -4.88 -8.66
CA ARG A 95 20.90 -3.84 -8.18
C ARG A 95 19.45 -4.20 -8.50
N LEU A 96 19.17 -4.63 -9.73
CA LEU A 96 17.83 -5.04 -10.16
C LEU A 96 17.33 -6.26 -9.37
N LEU A 97 18.22 -7.22 -9.10
CA LEU A 97 17.91 -8.40 -8.29
C LEU A 97 17.54 -8.00 -6.87
N ILE A 98 18.36 -7.20 -6.20
CA ILE A 98 18.13 -6.76 -4.81
C ILE A 98 16.80 -6.03 -4.70
N VAL A 99 16.58 -4.99 -5.51
CA VAL A 99 15.36 -4.17 -5.44
C VAL A 99 14.12 -5.00 -5.78
N SER A 100 14.21 -5.91 -6.76
CA SER A 100 13.11 -6.81 -7.09
C SER A 100 12.80 -7.79 -5.95
N THR A 101 13.82 -8.35 -5.31
CA THR A 101 13.64 -9.24 -4.16
C THR A 101 13.00 -8.51 -2.99
N CYS A 102 13.49 -7.31 -2.64
CA CYS A 102 12.88 -6.48 -1.60
C CYS A 102 11.41 -6.15 -1.92
N PHE A 103 11.10 -5.84 -3.18
CA PHE A 103 9.72 -5.63 -3.63
C PHE A 103 8.85 -6.86 -3.39
N TYR A 104 9.27 -8.07 -3.81
CA TYR A 104 8.43 -9.26 -3.66
C TYR A 104 8.29 -9.71 -2.20
N ILE A 105 9.36 -9.63 -1.41
CA ILE A 105 9.31 -9.94 0.03
C ILE A 105 8.35 -8.98 0.73
N SER A 106 8.53 -7.67 0.55
CA SER A 106 7.64 -6.67 1.15
C SER A 106 6.20 -6.83 0.66
N TRP A 107 5.99 -7.10 -0.64
CA TRP A 107 4.66 -7.33 -1.22
C TRP A 107 3.97 -8.49 -0.51
N PHE A 108 4.63 -9.64 -0.43
CA PHE A 108 4.08 -10.86 0.17
C PHE A 108 3.79 -10.65 1.65
N VAL A 109 4.78 -10.20 2.43
CA VAL A 109 4.66 -10.02 3.87
C VAL A 109 3.57 -9.01 4.21
N ILE A 110 3.61 -7.82 3.62
CA ILE A 110 2.66 -6.76 3.97
C ILE A 110 1.25 -7.14 3.52
N ARG A 111 1.07 -7.54 2.25
CA ARG A 111 -0.27 -7.68 1.68
C ARG A 111 -0.97 -8.98 2.07
N LEU A 112 -0.22 -10.06 2.27
CA LEU A 112 -0.81 -11.38 2.55
C LEU A 112 -0.73 -11.80 4.01
N ILE A 113 0.16 -11.20 4.81
CA ILE A 113 0.30 -11.54 6.22
C ILE A 113 -0.17 -10.37 7.09
N VAL A 114 0.46 -9.21 6.95
CA VAL A 114 0.19 -8.05 7.83
C VAL A 114 -1.25 -7.58 7.69
N TYR A 115 -1.73 -7.27 6.48
CA TYR A 115 -3.06 -6.68 6.29
C TYR A 115 -4.21 -7.57 6.80
N PRO A 116 -4.25 -8.88 6.47
CA PRO A 116 -5.23 -9.80 7.06
C PRO A 116 -5.10 -9.91 8.59
N GLY A 117 -3.87 -9.93 9.12
CA GLY A 117 -3.62 -9.91 10.57
C GLY A 117 -4.17 -8.64 11.23
N LEU A 118 -3.97 -7.47 10.61
CA LEU A 118 -4.50 -6.20 11.08
C LEU A 118 -6.02 -6.17 11.12
N LEU A 119 -6.72 -6.83 10.19
CA LEU A 119 -8.18 -6.93 10.22
C LEU A 119 -8.67 -7.63 11.49
N VAL A 120 -8.01 -8.71 11.90
CA VAL A 120 -8.37 -9.40 13.16
C VAL A 120 -8.21 -8.47 14.35
N THR A 121 -7.11 -7.71 14.41
CA THR A 121 -6.88 -6.74 15.49
C THR A 121 -7.90 -5.60 15.47
N VAL A 122 -8.20 -5.06 14.28
CA VAL A 122 -9.21 -4.01 14.09
C VAL A 122 -10.60 -4.47 14.53
N LEU A 123 -10.99 -5.70 14.19
CA LEU A 123 -12.27 -6.28 14.62
C LEU A 123 -12.35 -6.41 16.15
N LYS A 124 -11.26 -6.83 16.81
CA LYS A 124 -11.18 -6.93 18.27
C LYS A 124 -11.31 -5.56 18.94
N GLU A 125 -10.60 -4.54 18.43
CA GLU A 125 -10.67 -3.18 18.95
C GLU A 125 -12.06 -2.57 18.74
N TRP A 126 -12.68 -2.78 17.59
CA TRP A 126 -14.05 -2.35 17.33
C TRP A 126 -15.05 -3.06 18.24
N GLN A 127 -14.92 -4.36 18.48
CA GLN A 127 -15.79 -5.10 19.40
C GLN A 127 -15.67 -4.56 20.83
N LYS A 128 -14.43 -4.32 21.30
CA LYS A 128 -14.17 -3.74 22.63
C LYS A 128 -14.81 -2.36 22.78
N GLU A 129 -14.65 -1.49 21.78
CA GLU A 129 -15.27 -0.16 21.79
C GLU A 129 -16.80 -0.25 21.73
N SER A 130 -17.35 -1.19 20.95
CA SER A 130 -18.79 -1.40 20.84
C SER A 130 -19.41 -1.83 22.17
N GLN A 131 -18.73 -2.71 22.91
CA GLN A 131 -19.12 -3.10 24.27
C GLN A 131 -19.04 -1.93 25.25
N ARG A 132 -18.02 -1.07 25.13
CA ARG A 132 -17.84 0.10 25.98
C ARG A 132 -18.94 1.16 25.80
N VAL A 133 -19.33 1.43 24.56
CA VAL A 133 -20.33 2.45 24.23
C VAL A 133 -21.76 1.88 24.29
N GLY A 134 -21.92 0.56 24.26
CA GLY A 134 -23.22 -0.12 24.25
C GLY A 134 -23.90 -0.14 22.87
N THR A 135 -23.16 0.18 21.80
CA THR A 135 -23.65 0.14 20.42
C THR A 135 -22.56 -0.26 19.44
N TRP A 136 -22.94 -1.04 18.42
CA TRP A 136 -22.07 -1.44 17.32
C TRP A 136 -21.79 -0.31 16.32
N VAL A 137 -22.65 0.73 16.30
CA VAL A 137 -22.51 1.90 15.44
C VAL A 137 -21.73 2.96 16.20
N ASN A 138 -20.41 2.88 16.12
CA ASN A 138 -19.49 3.84 16.71
C ASN A 138 -18.43 4.26 15.67
N LEU A 139 -17.59 5.23 16.03
CA LEU A 139 -16.55 5.75 15.15
C LEU A 139 -15.64 4.65 14.59
N LEU A 140 -15.35 3.60 15.37
CA LEU A 140 -14.51 2.49 14.94
C LEU A 140 -15.22 1.55 13.95
N ALA A 141 -16.54 1.59 13.81
CA ALA A 141 -17.26 0.72 12.87
C ALA A 141 -16.84 0.92 11.40
N VAL A 142 -16.28 2.07 11.06
CA VAL A 142 -15.73 2.33 9.72
C VAL A 142 -14.41 1.59 9.48
N THR A 143 -13.64 1.25 10.53
CA THR A 143 -12.29 0.70 10.38
C THR A 143 -12.29 -0.73 9.81
N PRO A 144 -13.15 -1.68 10.24
CA PRO A 144 -13.22 -2.99 9.60
C PRO A 144 -13.67 -2.90 8.14
N VAL A 145 -14.60 -2.01 7.84
CA VAL A 145 -15.10 -1.80 6.46
C VAL A 145 -13.96 -1.33 5.56
N MET A 146 -13.23 -0.30 5.97
CA MET A 146 -12.07 0.20 5.22
C MET A 146 -10.97 -0.86 5.10
N GLN A 147 -10.69 -1.60 6.17
CA GLN A 147 -9.68 -2.65 6.16
C GLN A 147 -10.04 -3.79 5.18
N CYS A 148 -11.31 -4.19 5.11
CA CYS A 148 -11.79 -5.15 4.11
C CYS A 148 -11.61 -4.63 2.67
N ILE A 149 -11.91 -3.36 2.41
CA ILE A 149 -11.68 -2.73 1.11
C ILE A 149 -10.19 -2.79 0.73
N PHE A 150 -9.29 -2.44 1.65
CA PHE A 150 -7.85 -2.50 1.38
C PHE A 150 -7.33 -3.92 1.17
N ILE A 151 -7.83 -4.90 1.92
CA ILE A 151 -7.51 -6.32 1.70
C ILE A 151 -7.98 -6.76 0.32
N PHE A 152 -9.21 -6.41 -0.08
CA PHE A 152 -9.72 -6.70 -1.40
C PHE A 152 -8.83 -6.11 -2.51
N LEU A 153 -8.45 -4.83 -2.40
CA LEU A 153 -7.53 -4.18 -3.34
C LEU A 153 -6.17 -4.90 -3.37
N ASN A 154 -5.64 -5.30 -2.21
CA ASN A 154 -4.39 -6.05 -2.11
C ASN A 154 -4.45 -7.41 -2.81
N VAL A 155 -5.56 -8.14 -2.68
CA VAL A 155 -5.80 -9.40 -3.39
C VAL A 155 -5.90 -9.13 -4.89
N LYS A 156 -6.70 -8.16 -5.31
CA LYS A 156 -6.84 -7.77 -6.72
C LYS A 156 -5.48 -7.48 -7.36
N TRP A 157 -4.68 -6.64 -6.73
CA TRP A 157 -3.37 -6.27 -7.26
C TRP A 157 -2.39 -7.45 -7.26
N THR A 158 -2.50 -8.37 -6.31
CA THR A 158 -1.70 -9.61 -6.29
C THR A 158 -2.06 -10.50 -7.48
N ILE A 159 -3.35 -10.64 -7.79
CA ILE A 159 -3.83 -11.36 -8.98
C ILE A 159 -3.34 -10.67 -10.26
N ASP A 160 -3.43 -9.34 -10.35
CA ASP A 160 -2.97 -8.58 -11.51
C ASP A 160 -1.45 -8.73 -11.72
N LEU A 161 -0.66 -8.75 -10.64
CA LEU A 161 0.77 -9.03 -10.67
C LEU A 161 1.06 -10.46 -11.15
N ALA A 162 0.40 -11.48 -10.59
CA ALA A 162 0.58 -12.87 -10.98
C ALA A 162 0.23 -13.09 -12.48
N ARG A 163 -0.92 -12.57 -12.92
CA ARG A 163 -1.37 -12.65 -14.32
C ARG A 163 -0.40 -11.99 -15.29
N SER A 164 0.19 -10.86 -14.91
CA SER A 164 1.17 -10.18 -15.77
C SER A 164 2.45 -10.99 -15.96
N LYS A 165 2.88 -11.75 -14.94
CA LYS A 165 4.04 -12.64 -15.01
C LYS A 165 3.74 -13.89 -15.83
N MET A 166 2.59 -14.51 -15.63
CA MET A 166 2.17 -15.69 -16.40
C MET A 166 2.03 -15.41 -17.89
N LYS A 167 1.56 -14.22 -18.28
CA LYS A 167 1.39 -13.85 -19.70
C LYS A 167 2.70 -13.47 -20.40
N GLY A 168 3.86 -13.58 -19.74
CA GLY A 168 5.14 -13.13 -20.29
C GLY A 168 5.18 -11.62 -20.62
N ARG A 169 4.21 -10.83 -20.12
CA ARG A 169 4.11 -9.39 -20.38
C ARG A 169 5.09 -8.65 -19.48
N GLY A 170 6.39 -8.71 -19.81
CA GLY A 170 7.51 -7.97 -19.23
C GLY A 170 7.34 -7.45 -17.79
N ALA A 171 7.79 -6.23 -17.53
CA ALA A 171 7.62 -5.61 -16.21
C ALA A 171 6.13 -5.25 -15.99
N SER A 172 5.46 -5.98 -15.10
CA SER A 172 4.15 -5.59 -14.59
C SER A 172 4.17 -4.15 -14.12
N LYS A 173 3.34 -3.29 -14.73
CA LYS A 173 2.96 -1.98 -14.17
C LYS A 173 2.03 -2.17 -12.95
N GLY A 174 2.31 -3.11 -12.05
CA GLY A 174 1.51 -3.35 -10.85
C GLY A 174 1.45 -2.05 -10.05
N LEU A 175 0.24 -1.50 -9.91
CA LEU A 175 -0.11 -0.09 -9.58
C LEU A 175 0.13 0.92 -10.72
#